data_AF-A0A109D972-F1
#
_entry.id   AF-A0A109D972-F1
#
_cell.length_a   1.000
_cell.length_b   1.000
_cell.length_c   1.000
_cell.angle_alpha   90.00
_cell.angle_beta   90.00
_cell.angle_gamma   90.00
#
_symmetry.space_group_name_H-M   'P 1'
#
loop_
_entity.id
_entity.type
_entity.pdbx_description
1 polymer ?
#
loop_
_entity_poly.entity_id
_entity_poly.type
_entity_poly.pdbx_seq_one_letter_code
_entity_poly.pdbx_strand_id
1 'polypeptide(L)'
;MQYDAESFSKLLAESKDAISPLKMKRSELALILSRQKMSFELIYELEEIAESQGVIMAQIGNDFLFVSNWNDCDSLRVYKERYSEKELAECQELAEARFAKLWETLRVDTSDYPTLEENKEALIDLLEDYMGSVQELLLKLPSTLEGTLDEFFSDMELIKSGYSEFMSSQHLDSDDLECDLREFDNYYNNYSHDDLFDSLPAKLLVNVDITCEEPPINEYYLCFNALFGEIGGVVSQINENYYYLTDIRKGLYADKVSAI
;
A
#
# COMPACT_ATOMS: atom_id res chain seq x y z
N MET A 1 -15.29 3.46 46.18
CA MET A 1 -13.99 2.77 46.31
C MET A 1 -13.03 3.44 45.34
N GLN A 2 -12.19 4.35 45.79
CA GLN A 2 -11.15 4.94 44.94
C GLN A 2 -9.93 4.02 45.02
N TYR A 3 -9.61 3.31 43.93
CA TYR A 3 -8.26 2.79 43.76
C TYR A 3 -7.33 3.97 43.47
N ASP A 4 -6.03 3.79 43.68
CA ASP A 4 -5.03 4.80 43.37
C ASP A 4 -4.89 4.95 41.84
N ALA A 5 -5.78 5.76 41.27
CA ALA A 5 -5.84 6.06 39.85
C ALA A 5 -4.55 6.72 39.35
N GLU A 6 -3.80 7.39 40.23
CA GLU A 6 -2.55 8.06 39.88
C GLU A 6 -1.45 7.03 39.60
N SER A 7 -1.35 6.00 40.43
CA SER A 7 -0.38 4.92 40.26
C SER A 7 -0.68 4.03 39.05
N PHE A 8 -1.94 3.72 38.78
CA PHE A 8 -2.31 2.99 37.56
C PHE A 8 -2.09 3.81 36.29
N SER A 9 -2.41 5.11 36.32
CA SER A 9 -2.16 6.01 35.18
C SER A 9 -0.66 6.14 34.88
N LYS A 10 0.20 6.19 35.92
CA LYS A 10 1.66 6.15 35.75
C LYS A 10 2.12 4.84 35.09
N LEU A 11 1.59 3.69 35.52
CA LEU A 11 1.88 2.41 34.89
C LEU A 11 1.48 2.37 33.41
N LEU A 12 0.31 2.92 33.06
CA LEU A 12 -0.13 3.01 31.67
C LEU A 12 0.76 3.94 30.84
N ALA A 13 1.22 5.06 31.41
CA ALA A 13 2.18 5.94 30.75
C ALA A 13 3.52 5.24 30.51
N GLU A 14 4.08 4.58 31.53
CA GLU A 14 5.31 3.78 31.40
C GLU A 14 5.16 2.64 30.37
N SER A 15 3.97 2.04 30.27
CA SER A 15 3.67 0.99 29.30
C SER A 15 3.58 1.49 27.85
N LYS A 16 3.25 2.77 27.64
CA LYS A 16 3.27 3.40 26.31
C LYS A 16 4.68 3.70 25.86
N ASP A 17 5.53 4.12 26.80
CA ASP A 17 6.93 4.48 26.53
C ASP A 17 7.86 3.24 26.47
N ALA A 18 7.33 2.06 26.82
CA ALA A 18 8.08 0.81 26.82
C ALA A 18 8.31 0.27 25.39
N ILE A 19 9.58 0.03 25.05
CA ILE A 19 10.01 -0.57 23.76
C ILE A 19 9.49 -2.00 23.57
N SER A 20 9.12 -2.68 24.66
CA SER A 20 8.62 -4.05 24.66
C SER A 20 7.39 -4.20 25.57
N PRO A 21 6.50 -5.17 25.29
CA PRO A 21 5.37 -5.49 26.16
C PRO A 21 5.77 -5.61 27.64
N LEU A 22 5.09 -4.87 28.51
CA LEU A 22 5.34 -4.92 29.94
C LEU A 22 4.54 -6.07 30.56
N LYS A 23 5.24 -7.13 30.94
CA LYS A 23 4.64 -8.23 31.70
C LYS A 23 4.68 -7.91 33.19
N MET A 24 3.55 -8.05 33.86
CA MET A 24 3.41 -7.80 35.29
C MET A 24 2.67 -8.93 35.99
N LYS A 25 3.16 -9.35 37.15
CA LYS A 25 2.46 -10.37 37.94
C LYS A 25 1.21 -9.78 38.56
N ARG A 26 0.16 -10.60 38.71
CA ARG A 26 -1.08 -10.19 39.40
C ARG A 26 -0.86 -9.65 40.81
N SER A 27 0.12 -10.18 41.55
CA SER A 27 0.48 -9.67 42.86
C SER A 27 1.12 -8.29 42.82
N GLU A 28 1.91 -8.00 41.79
CA GLU A 28 2.58 -6.70 41.60
C GLU A 28 1.55 -5.63 41.20
N LEU A 29 0.65 -5.96 40.28
CA LEU A 29 -0.44 -5.04 39.89
C LEU A 29 -1.38 -4.75 41.08
N ALA A 30 -1.71 -5.76 41.88
CA ALA A 30 -2.52 -5.58 43.08
C ALA A 30 -1.83 -4.65 44.11
N LEU A 31 -0.50 -4.71 44.23
CA LEU A 31 0.27 -3.80 45.08
C LEU A 31 0.22 -2.36 44.58
N ILE A 32 0.40 -2.14 43.27
CA ILE A 32 0.30 -0.81 42.63
C ILE A 32 -1.07 -0.19 42.87
N LEU A 33 -2.13 -0.99 42.77
CA LEU A 33 -3.51 -0.55 43.00
C LEU A 33 -3.88 -0.44 44.50
N SER A 34 -2.93 -0.75 45.41
CA SER A 34 -3.15 -0.81 46.87
C SER A 34 -4.30 -1.75 47.26
N ARG A 35 -4.38 -2.93 46.64
CA ARG A 35 -5.41 -3.95 46.85
C ARG A 35 -4.83 -5.28 47.31
N GLN A 36 -5.56 -5.98 48.18
CA GLN A 36 -5.23 -7.36 48.58
C GLN A 36 -5.67 -8.41 47.56
N LYS A 37 -6.73 -8.13 46.78
CA LYS A 37 -7.26 -9.04 45.76
C LYS A 37 -7.89 -8.23 44.62
N MET A 38 -7.74 -8.74 43.39
CA MET A 38 -8.40 -8.20 42.20
C MET A 38 -9.58 -9.09 41.82
N SER A 39 -10.78 -8.50 41.74
CA SER A 39 -11.98 -9.18 41.24
C SER A 39 -12.03 -9.14 39.71
N PHE A 40 -12.95 -9.90 39.11
CA PHE A 40 -13.12 -9.89 37.65
C PHE A 40 -13.70 -8.55 37.17
N GLU A 41 -14.61 -7.96 37.94
CA GLU A 41 -15.21 -6.65 37.63
C GLU A 41 -14.16 -5.55 37.62
N LEU A 42 -13.23 -5.57 38.59
CA LEU A 42 -12.13 -4.61 38.62
C LEU A 42 -11.17 -4.80 37.43
N ILE A 43 -10.92 -6.04 36.99
CA ILE A 43 -10.06 -6.29 35.84
C ILE A 43 -10.70 -5.71 34.58
N TYR A 44 -12.00 -5.95 34.39
CA TYR A 44 -12.74 -5.40 33.26
C TYR A 44 -12.73 -3.87 33.24
N GLU A 45 -12.97 -3.23 34.40
CA GLU A 45 -12.86 -1.77 34.54
C GLU A 45 -11.46 -1.26 34.19
N LEU A 46 -10.40 -1.97 34.60
CA LEU A 46 -9.01 -1.59 34.29
C LEU A 46 -8.67 -1.81 32.80
N GLU A 47 -9.21 -2.84 32.17
CA GLU A 47 -9.09 -3.09 30.73
C GLU A 47 -9.74 -1.96 29.92
N GLU A 48 -10.97 -1.56 30.27
CA GLU A 48 -11.65 -0.41 29.63
C GLU A 48 -10.85 0.89 29.81
N ILE A 49 -10.29 1.12 31.01
CA ILE A 49 -9.47 2.30 31.27
C ILE A 49 -8.17 2.26 30.47
N ALA A 50 -7.49 1.11 30.41
CA ALA A 50 -6.27 0.95 29.63
C ALA A 50 -6.54 1.18 28.13
N GLU A 51 -7.62 0.58 27.60
CA GLU A 51 -8.03 0.72 26.21
C GLU A 51 -8.41 2.18 25.87
N SER A 52 -9.15 2.86 26.76
CA SER A 52 -9.45 4.30 26.61
C SER A 52 -8.20 5.18 26.58
N GLN A 53 -7.09 4.67 27.11
CA GLN A 53 -5.80 5.34 27.09
C GLN A 53 -4.88 4.79 25.98
N GLY A 54 -5.33 3.90 25.11
CA GLY A 54 -4.52 3.35 24.01
C GLY A 54 -3.48 2.31 24.47
N VAL A 55 -3.77 1.58 25.54
CA VAL A 55 -2.95 0.45 26.02
C VAL A 55 -3.85 -0.78 26.10
N ILE A 56 -3.49 -1.85 25.38
CA ILE A 56 -4.13 -3.15 25.53
C ILE A 56 -3.60 -3.81 26.80
N MET A 57 -4.49 -4.03 27.77
CA MET A 57 -4.24 -4.87 28.92
C MET A 57 -4.82 -6.26 28.65
N ALA A 58 -3.98 -7.30 28.61
CA ALA A 58 -4.40 -8.67 28.36
C ALA A 58 -4.04 -9.59 29.53
N GLN A 59 -4.99 -10.41 29.98
CA GLN A 59 -4.70 -11.46 30.97
C GLN A 59 -4.03 -12.67 30.31
N ILE A 60 -2.84 -13.04 30.80
CA ILE A 60 -2.10 -14.23 30.34
C ILE A 60 -1.93 -15.18 31.51
N GLY A 61 -2.84 -16.16 31.61
CA GLY A 61 -2.92 -17.07 32.75
C GLY A 61 -3.25 -16.31 34.04
N ASN A 62 -2.32 -16.31 34.99
CA ASN A 62 -2.45 -15.58 36.25
C ASN A 62 -1.83 -14.17 36.22
N ASP A 63 -1.14 -13.79 35.16
CA ASP A 63 -0.42 -12.51 35.03
C ASP A 63 -1.11 -11.59 34.03
N PHE A 64 -0.58 -10.36 33.90
CA PHE A 64 -1.06 -9.36 32.96
C PHE A 64 0.06 -8.94 32.02
N LEU A 65 -0.31 -8.68 30.78
CA LEU A 65 0.54 -8.08 29.76
C LEU A 65 -0.06 -6.73 29.39
N PHE A 66 0.75 -5.68 29.50
CA PHE A 66 0.41 -4.35 29.03
C PHE A 66 1.18 -4.12 27.72
N VAL A 67 0.43 -3.91 26.67
CA VAL A 67 0.94 -3.65 25.33
C VAL A 67 0.38 -2.29 24.97
N SER A 68 1.22 -1.31 24.61
CA SER A 68 0.68 -0.14 23.91
C SER A 68 -0.22 -0.62 22.77
N ASN A 69 -1.31 0.04 22.44
CA ASN A 69 -2.08 -0.39 21.26
C ASN A 69 -1.24 -0.05 20.01
N TRP A 70 -0.27 -0.90 19.70
CA TRP A 70 0.72 -0.75 18.62
C TRP A 70 0.09 -0.81 17.23
N ASN A 71 -1.23 -0.97 17.12
CA ASN A 71 -1.94 -0.76 15.86
C ASN A 71 -1.87 0.70 15.40
N ASP A 72 -1.55 1.65 16.27
CA ASP A 72 -1.26 3.03 15.91
C ASP A 72 0.04 3.49 16.57
N CYS A 73 1.19 3.04 16.05
CA CYS A 73 2.27 4.00 15.93
C CYS A 73 1.77 5.03 14.89
N ASP A 74 0.99 6.01 15.36
CA ASP A 74 0.61 7.17 14.57
C ASP A 74 1.89 7.95 14.30
N SER A 75 2.61 7.49 13.27
CA SER A 75 3.87 8.05 12.80
C SER A 75 3.68 9.54 12.50
N LEU A 76 2.49 9.93 12.05
CA LEU A 76 2.03 11.29 11.83
C LEU A 76 1.96 12.11 13.13
N ARG A 77 1.51 11.53 14.24
CA ARG A 77 1.50 12.18 15.56
C ARG A 77 2.89 12.27 16.18
N VAL A 78 3.67 11.19 16.18
CA VAL A 78 5.07 11.20 16.67
C VAL A 78 5.90 12.22 15.88
N TYR A 79 5.65 12.35 14.58
CA TYR A 79 6.24 13.34 13.69
C TYR A 79 5.84 14.78 14.04
N LYS A 80 4.55 15.07 14.20
CA LYS A 80 4.06 16.40 14.60
C LYS A 80 4.51 16.82 16.00
N GLU A 81 4.74 15.86 16.90
CA GLU A 81 5.18 16.12 18.27
C GLU A 81 6.72 16.23 18.38
N ARG A 82 7.51 15.54 17.52
CA ARG A 82 8.98 15.59 17.52
C ARG A 82 9.58 16.79 16.79
N TYR A 83 8.89 17.30 15.78
CA TYR A 83 9.43 18.32 14.88
C TYR A 83 8.51 19.53 14.82
N SER A 84 9.09 20.73 14.77
CA SER A 84 8.32 21.96 14.57
C SER A 84 7.76 22.04 13.15
N GLU A 85 6.65 22.76 12.95
CA GLU A 85 6.05 22.98 11.62
C GLU A 85 7.08 23.48 10.57
N LYS A 86 8.08 24.25 11.01
CA LYS A 86 9.17 24.74 10.17
C LYS A 86 10.09 23.60 9.72
N GLU A 87 10.51 22.72 10.63
CA GLU A 87 11.33 21.56 10.31
C GLU A 87 10.57 20.59 9.39
N LEU A 88 9.26 20.45 9.57
CA LEU A 88 8.41 19.65 8.70
C LEU A 88 8.37 20.20 7.27
N ALA A 89 8.18 21.51 7.13
CA ALA A 89 8.20 22.17 5.82
C ALA A 89 9.57 22.07 5.14
N GLU A 90 10.67 22.26 5.88
CA GLU A 90 12.03 22.13 5.34
C GLU A 90 12.34 20.70 4.90
N CYS A 91 11.91 19.68 5.64
CA CYS A 91 12.02 18.28 5.24
C CYS A 91 11.21 17.97 3.97
N GLN A 92 10.00 18.53 3.85
CA GLN A 92 9.16 18.38 2.66
C GLN A 92 9.85 19.01 1.43
N GLU A 93 10.32 20.25 1.52
CA GLU A 93 11.03 20.93 0.43
C GLU A 93 12.29 20.15 -0.01
N LEU A 94 13.05 19.62 0.96
CA LEU A 94 14.23 18.82 0.68
C LEU A 94 13.87 17.51 -0.04
N ALA A 95 12.81 16.83 0.40
CA ALA A 95 12.35 15.61 -0.22
C ALA A 95 11.80 15.83 -1.63
N GLU A 96 11.07 16.93 -1.86
CA GLU A 96 10.59 17.33 -3.18
C GLU A 96 11.75 17.66 -4.13
N ALA A 97 12.79 18.34 -3.65
CA ALA A 97 13.98 18.62 -4.44
C ALA A 97 14.76 17.33 -4.81
N ARG A 98 14.86 16.38 -3.87
CA ARG A 98 15.47 15.07 -4.12
C ARG A 98 14.63 14.21 -5.05
N PHE A 99 13.31 14.24 -4.88
CA PHE A 99 12.34 13.62 -5.78
C PHE A 99 12.52 14.15 -7.20
N ALA A 100 12.55 15.47 -7.41
CA ALA A 100 12.68 16.05 -8.75
C ALA A 100 13.92 15.52 -9.47
N LYS A 101 15.04 15.43 -8.76
CA LYS A 101 16.30 14.88 -9.29
C LYS A 101 16.22 13.38 -9.59
N LEU A 102 15.59 12.60 -8.70
CA LEU A 102 15.40 11.16 -8.89
C LEU A 102 14.44 10.87 -10.05
N TRP A 103 13.36 11.64 -10.15
CA TRP A 103 12.35 11.58 -11.19
C TRP A 103 12.90 11.91 -12.58
N GLU A 104 13.80 12.90 -12.70
CA GLU A 104 14.52 13.15 -13.96
C GLU A 104 15.27 11.93 -14.49
N THR A 105 15.67 11.01 -13.62
CA THR A 105 16.37 9.77 -14.02
C THR A 105 15.41 8.65 -14.38
N LEU A 106 14.25 8.59 -13.72
CA LEU A 106 13.32 7.46 -13.80
C LEU A 106 12.16 7.69 -14.76
N ARG A 107 11.83 8.94 -15.06
CA ARG A 107 10.69 9.27 -15.92
C ARG A 107 10.96 8.78 -17.34
N VAL A 108 9.98 8.07 -17.89
CA VAL A 108 10.01 7.63 -19.29
C VAL A 108 9.73 8.82 -20.21
N ASP A 109 10.55 8.99 -21.25
CA ASP A 109 10.30 9.99 -22.28
C ASP A 109 9.18 9.49 -23.21
N THR A 110 7.98 10.03 -23.02
CA THR A 110 6.80 9.64 -23.79
C THR A 110 6.76 10.27 -25.19
N SER A 111 7.73 11.10 -25.58
CA SER A 111 7.68 11.84 -26.85
C SER A 111 7.81 10.95 -28.09
N ASP A 112 8.41 9.76 -27.93
CA ASP A 112 8.56 8.76 -28.99
C ASP A 112 7.35 7.80 -29.09
N TYR A 113 6.40 7.87 -28.15
CA TYR A 113 5.20 7.05 -28.13
C TYR A 113 4.06 7.76 -28.89
N PRO A 114 3.68 7.31 -30.10
CA PRO A 114 2.60 7.94 -30.85
C PRO A 114 1.26 7.79 -30.14
N THR A 115 0.33 8.70 -30.44
CA THR A 115 -1.05 8.67 -29.93
C THR A 115 -1.73 7.34 -30.27
N LEU A 116 -2.55 6.86 -29.33
CA LEU A 116 -3.33 5.61 -29.22
C LEU A 116 -3.86 4.91 -30.49
N GLU A 117 -3.91 5.56 -31.64
CA GLU A 117 -4.58 5.05 -32.85
C GLU A 117 -3.70 4.16 -33.74
N GLU A 118 -2.35 4.22 -33.63
CA GLU A 118 -1.50 3.62 -34.67
C GLU A 118 -0.53 2.52 -34.22
N ASN A 119 -0.24 2.36 -32.92
CA ASN A 119 0.79 1.40 -32.52
C ASN A 119 0.46 0.60 -31.25
N LYS A 120 -0.10 -0.59 -31.46
CA LYS A 120 -0.42 -1.59 -30.43
C LYS A 120 0.76 -1.95 -29.51
N GLU A 121 1.97 -1.92 -30.04
CA GLU A 121 3.21 -2.27 -29.32
C GLU A 121 3.63 -1.12 -28.39
N ALA A 122 3.28 0.12 -28.73
CA ALA A 122 3.69 1.30 -27.99
C ALA A 122 3.13 1.35 -26.55
N LEU A 123 1.90 0.89 -26.30
CA LEU A 123 1.34 0.86 -24.94
C LEU A 123 1.99 -0.22 -24.07
N ILE A 124 2.41 -1.33 -24.69
CA ILE A 124 3.10 -2.42 -24.00
C ILE A 124 4.53 -2.02 -23.68
N ASP A 125 5.25 -1.47 -24.64
CA ASP A 125 6.60 -0.94 -24.46
C ASP A 125 6.62 0.14 -23.36
N LEU A 126 5.62 1.03 -23.35
CA LEU A 126 5.50 2.07 -22.33
C LEU A 126 5.25 1.50 -20.92
N LEU A 127 4.41 0.46 -20.81
CA LEU A 127 4.18 -0.24 -19.55
C LEU A 127 5.46 -0.94 -19.05
N GLU A 128 6.20 -1.58 -19.95
CA GLU A 128 7.48 -2.23 -19.64
C GLU A 128 8.55 -1.22 -19.18
N ASP A 129 8.65 -0.07 -19.84
CA ASP A 129 9.57 1.00 -19.46
C ASP A 129 9.26 1.52 -18.05
N TYR A 130 7.98 1.78 -17.74
CA TYR A 130 7.60 2.22 -16.40
C TYR A 130 7.83 1.14 -15.33
N MET A 131 7.56 -0.13 -15.65
CA MET A 131 7.93 -1.26 -14.77
C MET A 131 9.44 -1.34 -14.54
N GLY A 132 10.25 -1.08 -15.57
CA GLY A 132 11.70 -0.98 -15.49
C GLY A 132 12.14 0.12 -14.53
N SER A 133 11.49 1.28 -14.57
CA SER A 133 11.74 2.38 -13.61
C SER A 133 11.39 2.00 -12.17
N VAL A 134 10.32 1.23 -11.96
CA VAL A 134 9.98 0.68 -10.62
C VAL A 134 11.09 -0.27 -10.15
N GLN A 135 11.58 -1.16 -11.01
CA GLN A 135 12.70 -2.07 -10.68
C GLN A 135 13.99 -1.30 -10.36
N GLU A 136 14.32 -0.28 -11.14
CA GLU A 136 15.49 0.56 -10.88
C GLU A 136 15.38 1.32 -9.56
N LEU A 137 14.17 1.79 -9.21
CA LEU A 137 13.90 2.45 -7.94
C LEU A 137 14.10 1.49 -6.76
N LEU A 138 13.64 0.23 -6.86
CA LEU A 138 13.83 -0.79 -5.83
C LEU A 138 15.30 -1.12 -5.58
N LEU A 139 16.11 -1.20 -6.64
CA LEU A 139 17.55 -1.46 -6.53
C LEU A 139 18.31 -0.36 -5.78
N LYS A 140 17.74 0.85 -5.70
CA LYS A 140 18.31 1.99 -4.98
C LYS A 140 17.91 2.03 -3.50
N LEU A 141 17.01 1.15 -3.04
CA LEU A 141 16.56 1.13 -1.65
C LEU A 141 17.56 0.41 -0.71
N PRO A 142 17.62 0.81 0.59
CA PRO A 142 18.60 0.28 1.54
C PRO A 142 18.38 -1.17 2.02
N SER A 143 17.25 -1.80 1.71
CA SER A 143 16.94 -3.18 2.11
C SER A 143 16.27 -3.95 0.97
N THR A 144 16.61 -5.23 0.84
CA THR A 144 16.01 -6.14 -0.12
C THR A 144 14.56 -6.41 0.27
N LEU A 145 13.62 -5.71 -0.38
CA LEU A 145 12.18 -5.98 -0.39
C LEU A 145 11.86 -7.32 -1.10
N GLU A 146 12.57 -8.41 -0.74
CA GLU A 146 12.33 -9.73 -1.32
C GLU A 146 10.86 -10.13 -1.09
N GLY A 147 10.10 -10.22 -2.19
CA GLY A 147 8.73 -10.74 -2.22
C GLY A 147 7.58 -9.74 -2.08
N THR A 148 7.82 -8.44 -1.89
CA THR A 148 6.70 -7.47 -1.71
C THR A 148 6.03 -7.06 -3.04
N LEU A 149 6.71 -7.22 -4.17
CA LEU A 149 6.23 -6.77 -5.49
C LEU A 149 6.01 -7.89 -6.51
N ASP A 150 6.21 -9.14 -6.12
CA ASP A 150 6.08 -10.27 -7.04
C ASP A 150 4.66 -10.37 -7.61
N GLU A 151 3.65 -10.11 -6.77
CA GLU A 151 2.24 -10.07 -7.18
C GLU A 151 1.99 -8.94 -8.18
N PHE A 152 2.47 -7.72 -7.90
CA PHE A 152 2.35 -6.59 -8.81
C PHE A 152 3.00 -6.85 -10.17
N PHE A 153 4.24 -7.35 -10.21
CA PHE A 153 4.91 -7.67 -11.47
C PHE A 153 4.23 -8.82 -12.22
N SER A 154 3.72 -9.82 -11.49
CA SER A 154 2.92 -10.90 -12.07
C SER A 154 1.64 -10.36 -12.72
N ASP A 155 0.93 -9.46 -12.06
CA ASP A 155 -0.31 -8.86 -12.57
C ASP A 155 -0.04 -8.02 -13.83
N MET A 156 1.02 -7.22 -13.83
CA MET A 156 1.38 -6.43 -15.02
C MET A 156 1.77 -7.34 -16.20
N GLU A 157 2.45 -8.46 -15.95
CA GLU A 157 2.78 -9.44 -16.99
C GLU A 157 1.53 -10.12 -17.57
N LEU A 158 0.51 -10.38 -16.74
CA LEU A 158 -0.78 -10.90 -17.20
C LEU A 158 -1.50 -9.90 -18.10
N ILE A 159 -1.57 -8.63 -17.71
CA ILE A 159 -2.18 -7.57 -18.54
C ILE A 159 -1.44 -7.46 -19.87
N LYS A 160 -0.11 -7.45 -19.82
CA LYS A 160 0.76 -7.35 -21.01
C LYS A 160 0.54 -8.50 -21.98
N SER A 161 0.61 -9.73 -21.48
CA SER A 161 0.47 -10.94 -22.29
C SER A 161 -0.94 -11.06 -22.88
N GLY A 162 -1.98 -10.84 -22.07
CA GLY A 162 -3.37 -10.87 -22.53
C GLY A 162 -3.68 -9.83 -23.61
N TYR A 163 -3.21 -8.59 -23.45
CA TYR A 163 -3.39 -7.56 -24.47
C TYR A 163 -2.62 -7.88 -25.76
N SER A 164 -1.38 -8.38 -25.65
CA SER A 164 -0.56 -8.76 -26.80
C SER A 164 -1.18 -9.91 -27.62
N GLU A 165 -1.76 -10.90 -26.94
CA GLU A 165 -2.48 -12.01 -27.56
C GLU A 165 -3.72 -11.51 -28.31
N PHE A 166 -4.56 -10.71 -27.65
CA PHE A 166 -5.72 -10.07 -28.28
C PHE A 166 -5.34 -9.29 -29.55
N MET A 167 -4.28 -8.49 -29.47
CA MET A 167 -3.84 -7.63 -30.58
C MET A 167 -3.22 -8.41 -31.75
N SER A 168 -2.66 -9.59 -31.51
CA SER A 168 -2.03 -10.42 -32.54
C SER A 168 -2.95 -11.50 -33.13
N SER A 169 -4.03 -11.86 -32.44
CA SER A 169 -4.99 -12.86 -32.91
C SER A 169 -5.76 -12.38 -34.15
N GLN A 170 -5.61 -13.12 -35.26
CA GLN A 170 -6.39 -12.93 -36.50
C GLN A 170 -7.67 -13.78 -36.53
N HIS A 171 -7.89 -14.59 -35.49
CA HIS A 171 -8.87 -15.69 -35.50
C HIS A 171 -9.94 -15.58 -34.41
N LEU A 172 -10.08 -14.42 -33.76
CA LEU A 172 -11.20 -14.20 -32.84
C LEU A 172 -12.51 -14.19 -33.62
N ASP A 173 -13.12 -15.36 -33.71
CA ASP A 173 -14.52 -15.50 -34.09
C ASP A 173 -15.42 -15.06 -32.92
N SER A 174 -16.74 -15.10 -33.10
CA SER A 174 -17.69 -14.59 -32.10
C SER A 174 -17.51 -15.22 -30.71
N ASP A 175 -17.25 -16.53 -30.66
CA ASP A 175 -17.26 -17.29 -29.42
C ASP A 175 -15.90 -17.19 -28.71
N ASP A 176 -14.81 -17.16 -29.48
CA ASP A 176 -13.45 -16.94 -28.97
C ASP A 176 -13.29 -15.49 -28.47
N LEU A 177 -13.86 -14.51 -29.19
CA LEU A 177 -13.83 -13.11 -28.79
C LEU A 177 -14.56 -12.88 -27.46
N GLU A 178 -15.70 -13.52 -27.22
CA GLU A 178 -16.44 -13.40 -25.96
C GLU A 178 -15.72 -14.05 -24.78
N CYS A 179 -15.00 -15.15 -25.01
CA CYS A 179 -14.18 -15.80 -23.99
C CYS A 179 -12.96 -14.95 -23.62
N ASP A 180 -12.21 -14.45 -24.60
CA ASP A 180 -11.04 -13.59 -24.36
C ASP A 180 -11.43 -12.28 -23.66
N LEU A 181 -12.60 -11.72 -24.02
CA LEU A 181 -13.21 -10.58 -23.34
C LEU A 181 -13.46 -10.83 -21.88
N ARG A 182 -14.00 -12.00 -21.57
CA ARG A 182 -14.31 -12.36 -20.21
C ARG A 182 -13.07 -12.64 -19.40
N GLU A 183 -12.04 -13.23 -20.00
CA GLU A 183 -10.76 -13.45 -19.35
C GLU A 183 -10.08 -12.13 -19.04
N PHE A 184 -9.94 -11.23 -20.02
CA PHE A 184 -9.36 -9.90 -19.83
C PHE A 184 -10.17 -9.07 -18.81
N ASP A 185 -11.50 -9.05 -18.90
CA ASP A 185 -12.38 -8.36 -17.94
C ASP A 185 -12.27 -8.94 -16.53
N ASN A 186 -12.08 -10.25 -16.37
CA ASN A 186 -11.92 -10.87 -15.06
C ASN A 186 -10.57 -10.55 -14.44
N TYR A 187 -9.51 -10.43 -15.26
CA TYR A 187 -8.21 -9.95 -14.81
C TYR A 187 -8.26 -8.47 -14.43
N TYR A 188 -9.10 -7.68 -15.07
CA TYR A 188 -9.20 -6.24 -14.83
C TYR A 188 -10.16 -5.90 -13.67
N ASN A 189 -11.39 -6.43 -13.67
CA ASN A 189 -12.47 -6.05 -12.74
C ASN A 189 -12.37 -6.68 -11.34
N ASN A 190 -11.58 -7.75 -11.15
CA ASN A 190 -11.30 -8.27 -9.80
C ASN A 190 -10.33 -7.37 -9.01
N TYR A 191 -9.69 -6.42 -9.68
CA TYR A 191 -8.85 -5.42 -9.06
C TYR A 191 -9.64 -4.11 -9.02
N SER A 192 -10.08 -3.73 -7.83
CA SER A 192 -10.40 -2.33 -7.55
C SER A 192 -9.12 -1.54 -7.84
N HIS A 193 -9.07 -0.91 -9.02
CA HIS A 193 -7.91 -0.18 -9.53
C HIS A 193 -7.42 0.86 -8.53
N ASP A 194 -8.37 1.54 -7.87
CA ASP A 194 -8.11 2.51 -6.82
C ASP A 194 -7.39 1.84 -5.64
N ASP A 195 -7.82 0.65 -5.21
CA ASP A 195 -7.20 -0.02 -4.07
C ASP A 195 -5.80 -0.59 -4.38
N LEU A 196 -5.52 -1.08 -5.59
CA LEU A 196 -4.19 -1.64 -5.89
C LEU A 196 -3.15 -0.53 -6.03
N PHE A 197 -3.39 0.47 -6.88
CA PHE A 197 -2.41 1.51 -7.21
C PHE A 197 -2.30 2.60 -6.14
N ASP A 198 -3.37 2.89 -5.38
CA ASP A 198 -3.30 3.87 -4.28
C ASP A 198 -2.76 3.25 -2.98
N SER A 199 -2.94 1.94 -2.76
CA SER A 199 -2.46 1.28 -1.53
C SER A 199 -1.08 0.65 -1.65
N LEU A 200 -0.61 0.28 -2.85
CA LEU A 200 0.73 -0.30 -3.03
C LEU A 200 1.87 0.62 -2.57
N PRO A 201 1.89 1.92 -2.92
CA PRO A 201 2.94 2.84 -2.48
C PRO A 201 3.06 2.84 -0.96
N ALA A 202 1.93 2.88 -0.26
CA ALA A 202 1.88 2.84 1.21
C ALA A 202 2.33 1.49 1.78
N LYS A 203 1.93 0.36 1.18
CA LYS A 203 2.35 -0.99 1.58
C LYS A 203 3.85 -1.22 1.39
N LEU A 204 4.44 -0.68 0.33
CA LEU A 204 5.88 -0.78 0.05
C LEU A 204 6.69 -0.05 1.11
N LEU A 205 6.22 1.13 1.56
CA LEU A 205 6.86 1.91 2.61
C LEU A 205 6.94 1.20 3.96
N VAL A 206 5.92 0.42 4.32
CA VAL A 206 5.91 -0.36 5.58
C VAL A 206 7.08 -1.36 5.61
N ASN A 207 7.52 -1.85 4.45
CA ASN A 207 8.57 -2.85 4.34
C ASN A 207 9.99 -2.26 4.13
N VAL A 208 10.14 -0.95 3.90
CA VAL A 208 11.46 -0.31 3.75
C VAL A 208 12.12 0.04 5.09
N ASP A 209 11.63 -0.53 6.20
CA ASP A 209 12.15 -0.30 7.56
C ASP A 209 12.32 1.19 7.88
N ILE A 210 11.34 2.00 7.44
CA ILE A 210 11.29 3.44 7.64
C ILE A 210 11.13 3.70 9.13
N THR A 211 12.26 3.94 9.79
CA THR A 211 12.29 4.18 11.23
C THR A 211 11.80 5.59 11.56
N CYS A 212 11.43 5.83 12.82
CA CYS A 212 11.13 7.17 13.32
C CYS A 212 12.33 8.16 13.22
N GLU A 213 13.51 7.71 12.76
CA GLU A 213 14.69 8.52 12.53
C GLU A 213 14.84 8.96 11.06
N GLU A 214 14.17 8.30 10.12
CA GLU A 214 14.16 8.63 8.68
C GLU A 214 12.71 8.71 8.17
N PRO A 215 12.12 9.92 8.02
CA PRO A 215 10.68 10.07 7.81
C PRO A 215 10.18 9.59 6.42
N PRO A 216 8.87 9.25 6.30
CA PRO A 216 8.26 8.70 5.08
C PRO A 216 8.05 9.69 3.94
N ILE A 217 8.29 11.00 4.14
CA ILE A 217 8.48 11.93 3.00
C ILE A 217 9.89 11.71 2.48
N ASN A 218 10.05 10.53 1.92
CA ASN A 218 11.27 10.09 1.29
C ASN A 218 11.07 10.29 -0.21
N GLU A 219 12.09 10.80 -0.90
CA GLU A 219 12.11 10.91 -2.35
C GLU A 219 11.64 9.61 -3.05
N TYR A 220 11.93 8.44 -2.46
CA TYR A 220 11.48 7.15 -2.95
C TYR A 220 9.95 6.98 -2.90
N TYR A 221 9.28 7.44 -1.84
CA TYR A 221 7.81 7.41 -1.76
C TYR A 221 7.16 8.26 -2.84
N LEU A 222 7.65 9.50 -3.00
CA LEU A 222 7.14 10.42 -4.01
C LEU A 222 7.36 9.86 -5.42
N CYS A 223 8.49 9.20 -5.66
CA CYS A 223 8.76 8.50 -6.93
C CYS A 223 7.84 7.29 -7.13
N PHE A 224 7.64 6.43 -6.14
CA PHE A 224 6.71 5.30 -6.27
C PHE A 224 5.31 5.79 -6.58
N ASN A 225 4.80 6.75 -5.81
CA ASN A 225 3.46 7.30 -6.02
C ASN A 225 3.29 7.87 -7.44
N ALA A 226 4.28 8.60 -7.94
CA ALA A 226 4.27 9.10 -9.32
C ALA A 226 4.30 7.95 -10.34
N LEU A 227 5.20 6.97 -10.19
CA LEU A 227 5.30 5.82 -11.11
C LEU A 227 4.01 5.00 -11.16
N PHE A 228 3.42 4.67 -10.01
CA PHE A 228 2.20 3.88 -9.97
C PHE A 228 1.01 4.63 -10.58
N GLY A 229 0.95 5.96 -10.44
CA GLY A 229 -0.04 6.79 -11.13
C GLY A 229 0.11 6.73 -12.66
N GLU A 230 1.34 6.81 -13.17
CA GLU A 230 1.62 6.68 -14.61
C GLU A 230 1.28 5.28 -15.13
N ILE A 231 1.66 4.22 -14.40
CA ILE A 231 1.33 2.82 -14.74
C ILE A 231 -0.19 2.62 -14.78
N GLY A 232 -0.91 3.12 -13.76
CA GLY A 232 -2.37 3.08 -13.75
C GLY A 232 -2.99 3.78 -14.96
N GLY A 233 -2.41 4.91 -15.37
CA GLY A 233 -2.79 5.61 -16.60
C GLY A 233 -2.60 4.78 -17.87
N VAL A 234 -1.44 4.12 -18.03
CA VAL A 234 -1.16 3.24 -19.19
C VAL A 234 -2.10 2.04 -19.21
N VAL A 235 -2.33 1.40 -18.06
CA VAL A 235 -3.25 0.26 -17.94
C VAL A 235 -4.69 0.67 -18.28
N SER A 236 -5.13 1.85 -17.84
CA SER A 236 -6.44 2.40 -18.24
C SER A 236 -6.54 2.60 -19.75
N GLN A 237 -5.50 3.11 -20.39
CA GLN A 237 -5.46 3.29 -21.85
C GLN A 237 -5.47 1.96 -22.61
N ILE A 238 -4.75 0.94 -22.12
CA ILE A 238 -4.83 -0.42 -22.65
C ILE A 238 -6.27 -0.91 -22.61
N ASN A 239 -6.96 -0.71 -21.49
CA ASN A 239 -8.34 -1.15 -21.32
C ASN A 239 -9.33 -0.41 -22.24
N GLU A 240 -9.23 0.92 -22.34
CA GLU A 240 -10.05 1.70 -23.25
C GLU A 240 -9.85 1.26 -24.71
N ASN A 241 -8.60 1.04 -25.11
CA ASN A 241 -8.27 0.58 -26.45
C ASN A 241 -8.83 -0.83 -26.72
N TYR A 242 -8.71 -1.71 -25.73
CA TYR A 242 -9.23 -3.06 -25.77
C TYR A 242 -10.75 -3.11 -26.03
N TYR A 243 -11.55 -2.34 -25.27
CA TYR A 243 -13.00 -2.26 -25.51
C TYR A 243 -13.34 -1.65 -26.87
N TYR A 244 -12.63 -0.58 -27.25
CA TYR A 244 -12.85 0.07 -28.54
C TYR A 244 -12.61 -0.88 -29.72
N LEU A 245 -11.49 -1.59 -29.72
CA LEU A 245 -11.15 -2.54 -30.79
C LEU A 245 -12.07 -3.76 -30.79
N THR A 246 -12.55 -4.16 -29.62
CA THR A 246 -13.55 -5.22 -29.50
C THR A 246 -14.83 -4.85 -30.24
N ASP A 247 -15.36 -3.66 -30.02
CA ASP A 247 -16.58 -3.20 -30.69
C ASP A 247 -16.41 -3.18 -32.21
N ILE A 248 -15.24 -2.75 -32.70
CA ILE A 248 -14.90 -2.80 -34.13
C ILE A 248 -14.89 -4.25 -34.65
N ARG A 249 -14.21 -5.16 -33.95
CA ARG A 249 -14.09 -6.57 -34.38
C ARG A 249 -15.45 -7.29 -34.38
N LYS A 250 -16.30 -7.05 -33.37
CA LYS A 250 -17.69 -7.54 -33.33
C LYS A 250 -18.52 -7.03 -34.50
N GLY A 251 -18.41 -5.74 -34.82
CA GLY A 251 -19.09 -5.12 -35.97
C GLY A 251 -18.67 -5.76 -37.30
N LEU A 252 -17.36 -5.91 -37.54
CA LEU A 252 -16.83 -6.54 -38.75
C LEU A 252 -17.26 -8.01 -38.90
N TYR A 253 -17.35 -8.76 -37.79
CA TYR A 253 -17.86 -10.13 -37.81
C TYR A 253 -19.35 -10.18 -38.18
N ALA A 254 -20.18 -9.35 -37.54
CA ALA A 254 -21.62 -9.29 -37.83
C ALA A 254 -21.92 -8.97 -39.31
N ASP A 255 -21.13 -8.06 -39.90
CA ASP A 255 -21.23 -7.72 -41.32
C ASP A 255 -20.83 -8.89 -42.24
N LYS A 256 -19.78 -9.64 -41.88
CA LYS A 256 -19.37 -10.85 -42.64
C LYS A 256 -20.44 -11.95 -42.61
N VAL A 257 -21.08 -12.18 -41.47
CA VAL A 257 -22.13 -13.21 -41.34
C VAL A 257 -23.40 -12.78 -42.07
N SER A 258 -23.73 -11.49 -42.08
CA SER A 258 -24.92 -10.95 -42.76
C SER A 258 -24.80 -10.91 -44.29
N ALA A 259 -23.58 -11.03 -44.82
CA ALA A 259 -23.29 -11.02 -46.25
C ALA A 259 -23.29 -12.43 -46.90
N ILE A 260 -23.51 -13.49 -46.12
CA ILE A 260 -23.58 -14.90 -46.54
C ILE A 260 -25.04 -15.34 -46.54
#